data_AF-A0A9P5QBT4-F1
#
_entry.id   AF-A0A9P5QBT4-F1
#
_cell.length_a   1.000
_cell.length_b   1.000
_cell.length_c   1.000
_cell.angle_alpha   90.00
_cell.angle_beta   90.00
_cell.angle_gamma   90.00
#
_symmetry.space_group_name_H-M   'P 1'
#
loop_
_entity.id
_entity.type
_entity.pdbx_description
1 polymer ?
#
loop_
_entity_poly.entity_id
_entity_poly.type
_entity_poly.pdbx_seq_one_letter_code
_entity_poly.pdbx_strand_id
1 'polypeptide(L)'
;MEPLAKLFDKWPIFRPKSTEYVPIALTELAARAEEDEDVSSEEIFEEGKVPRRDWTVFRRGRTLIGIILVLGIMTILSVVFLTRSRWQHQCAADVYKQKGYIWRSGEDIRWVPYSDPTRLLPPSPIHIYNSTILPTPYDLSFAPPSYTNLLSSPSRATDPALSFSQNKTIVVIGDSHSRRQLEGLCQRLGPENATLNIEGGHNKGYCYIPDLGLRFVLLFHFGIARTEETWYFNEDGSTGVEERIEGTLVPYLEELRIDGAPDFVLLQSGYWLYQQLKPSGDEVKDLNLQKEARPLTWAELTYHRQRMSEVVDSLRSRWGKSLPLMLRTTQEHQNGRDMGNVGIYQLNESLEALADLIKVPIMPWTNLITGTIDYSDDQHLAIGSEANAIWIDMVLYYLARSLHGCLL
;
A
#
# COMPACT_ATOMS: atom_id res chain seq x y z
N MET A 1 5.84 -14.28 -41.58
CA MET A 1 5.33 -14.39 -40.19
C MET A 1 6.25 -15.36 -39.46
N GLU A 2 7.22 -14.83 -38.72
CA GLU A 2 8.08 -15.65 -37.87
C GLU A 2 7.34 -16.07 -36.59
N PRO A 3 7.60 -17.26 -36.02
CA PRO A 3 6.95 -17.70 -34.80
C PRO A 3 7.36 -16.80 -33.62
N LEU A 4 6.36 -16.32 -32.87
CA LEU A 4 6.47 -15.53 -31.62
C LEU A 4 7.45 -16.11 -30.58
N ALA A 5 7.82 -17.38 -30.68
CA ALA A 5 8.80 -18.03 -29.82
C ALA A 5 10.25 -17.50 -30.00
N LYS A 6 10.61 -16.91 -31.15
CA LYS A 6 11.97 -16.40 -31.39
C LYS A 6 12.21 -14.96 -30.93
N LEU A 7 11.17 -14.24 -30.49
CA LEU A 7 11.32 -12.87 -29.97
C LEU A 7 11.77 -12.82 -28.52
N PHE A 8 11.62 -13.91 -27.76
CA PHE A 8 11.97 -13.95 -26.34
C PHE A 8 13.46 -14.19 -26.05
N ASP A 9 14.25 -14.65 -27.04
CA ASP A 9 15.68 -14.96 -26.85
C ASP A 9 16.63 -13.75 -26.94
N LYS A 10 16.12 -12.53 -27.18
CA LYS A 10 16.95 -11.34 -27.43
C LYS A 10 16.91 -10.24 -26.37
N TRP A 11 16.23 -10.42 -25.24
CA TRP A 11 16.12 -9.38 -24.21
C TRP A 11 16.87 -9.73 -22.91
N PRO A 12 17.83 -8.90 -22.45
CA PRO A 12 18.73 -9.24 -21.33
C PRO A 12 18.14 -8.97 -19.93
N ILE A 13 16.84 -8.66 -19.79
CA ILE A 13 16.28 -8.11 -18.53
C ILE A 13 15.56 -9.17 -17.66
N PHE A 14 15.39 -10.39 -18.15
CA PHE A 14 14.87 -11.51 -17.34
C PHE A 14 15.80 -12.72 -17.38
N ARG A 15 17.00 -12.58 -16.81
CA ARG A 15 17.68 -13.77 -16.25
C ARG A 15 17.31 -13.86 -14.78
N PRO A 16 16.57 -14.88 -14.32
CA PRO A 16 16.64 -15.22 -12.90
C PRO A 16 18.10 -15.45 -12.56
N LYS A 17 18.60 -14.87 -11.45
CA LYS A 17 19.91 -15.23 -10.91
C LYS A 17 19.96 -16.74 -10.84
N SER A 18 20.73 -17.36 -11.74
CA SER A 18 21.08 -18.76 -11.61
C SER A 18 21.74 -18.87 -10.25
N THR A 19 21.12 -19.64 -9.37
CA THR A 19 21.79 -20.21 -8.22
C THR A 19 22.98 -20.98 -8.75
N GLU A 20 24.15 -20.34 -8.75
CA GLU A 20 25.42 -21.04 -8.75
C GLU A 20 25.40 -21.94 -7.52
N TYR A 21 25.11 -23.21 -7.76
CA TYR A 21 25.56 -24.28 -6.90
C TYR A 21 27.08 -24.18 -6.84
N VAL A 22 27.59 -23.62 -5.74
CA VAL A 22 28.95 -23.91 -5.30
C VAL A 22 28.93 -25.37 -4.84
N PRO A 23 29.63 -26.31 -5.50
CA PRO A 23 29.91 -27.58 -4.86
C PRO A 23 30.90 -27.28 -3.74
N ILE A 24 30.42 -27.31 -2.49
CA ILE A 24 31.32 -27.46 -1.35
C ILE A 24 31.96 -28.84 -1.53
N ALA A 25 33.22 -28.84 -1.93
CA ALA A 25 34.09 -29.98 -1.90
C ALA A 25 34.20 -30.46 -0.45
N LEU A 26 33.46 -31.52 -0.12
CA LEU A 26 33.69 -32.35 1.06
C LEU A 26 34.82 -33.35 0.74
N THR A 27 36.02 -32.82 0.55
CA THR A 27 37.27 -33.60 0.50
C THR A 27 38.39 -32.73 1.05
N GLU A 28 38.38 -32.52 2.37
CA GLU A 28 39.56 -32.10 3.15
C GLU A 28 39.25 -32.23 4.65
N LEU A 29 39.09 -33.47 5.12
CA LEU A 29 39.20 -33.84 6.54
C LEU A 29 39.57 -35.34 6.67
N ALA A 30 40.45 -35.78 5.76
CA ALA A 30 41.04 -37.12 5.74
C ALA A 30 42.44 -37.03 5.10
N ALA A 31 43.34 -36.25 5.71
CA ALA A 31 44.77 -36.27 5.41
C ALA A 31 45.55 -35.42 6.44
N ARG A 32 45.50 -35.81 7.72
CA ARG A 32 46.50 -35.36 8.72
C ARG A 32 46.42 -36.22 9.99
N ALA A 33 46.89 -37.45 9.89
CA ALA A 33 47.37 -38.26 11.02
C ALA A 33 47.89 -39.60 10.49
N GLU A 34 49.03 -39.58 9.79
CA GLU A 34 49.85 -40.76 9.54
C GLU A 34 51.29 -40.26 9.32
N GLU A 35 52.03 -40.17 10.43
CA GLU A 35 53.49 -40.32 10.53
C GLU A 35 53.86 -40.07 12.00
N ASP A 36 53.97 -41.17 12.76
CA ASP A 36 54.98 -41.41 13.79
C ASP A 36 54.68 -42.77 14.45
N GLU A 37 55.27 -43.82 13.86
CA GLU A 37 55.56 -45.09 14.52
C GLU A 37 56.84 -44.93 15.36
N ASP A 38 56.76 -45.26 16.65
CA ASP A 38 57.68 -46.16 17.37
C ASP A 38 57.67 -45.85 18.88
N VAL A 39 56.81 -46.56 19.64
CA VAL A 39 57.17 -47.01 21.00
C VAL A 39 56.46 -48.33 21.29
N SER A 40 57.28 -49.33 21.60
CA SER A 40 56.91 -50.64 22.09
C SER A 40 56.33 -50.59 23.50
N SER A 41 55.26 -51.35 23.73
CA SER A 41 55.10 -52.12 24.98
C SER A 41 53.99 -53.15 24.81
N GLU A 42 54.38 -54.41 24.96
CA GLU A 42 53.50 -55.52 25.30
C GLU A 42 52.65 -55.14 26.51
N GLU A 43 51.32 -55.13 26.39
CA GLU A 43 50.46 -55.31 27.54
C GLU A 43 49.19 -56.07 27.16
N ILE A 44 49.01 -57.14 27.89
CA ILE A 44 47.98 -58.16 27.78
C ILE A 44 46.62 -57.50 28.09
N PHE A 45 45.72 -57.42 27.10
CA PHE A 45 44.31 -57.15 27.34
C PHE A 45 43.49 -58.42 27.10
N GLU A 46 42.89 -58.90 28.19
CA GLU A 46 41.92 -59.98 28.19
C GLU A 46 40.76 -59.71 27.22
N GLU A 47 40.30 -60.75 26.53
CA GLU A 47 39.06 -60.76 25.73
C GLU A 47 37.83 -60.52 26.61
N GLY A 48 37.57 -59.24 26.91
CA GLY A 48 36.29 -58.79 27.40
C GLY A 48 35.25 -58.89 26.29
N LYS A 49 34.40 -59.92 26.34
CA LYS A 49 33.20 -60.08 25.49
C LYS A 49 32.37 -58.79 25.53
N VAL A 50 32.51 -57.94 24.51
CA VAL A 50 31.62 -56.79 24.33
C VAL A 50 30.21 -57.34 24.07
N PRO A 51 29.20 -57.01 24.90
CA PRO A 51 27.84 -57.48 24.67
C PRO A 51 27.39 -57.00 23.30
N ARG A 52 26.90 -57.91 22.45
CA ARG A 52 26.16 -57.56 21.23
C ARG A 52 24.96 -56.72 21.65
N ARG A 53 25.14 -55.40 21.69
CA ARG A 53 24.09 -54.44 22.00
C ARG A 53 23.09 -54.53 20.86
N ASP A 54 21.87 -54.91 21.19
CA ASP A 54 20.82 -55.23 20.23
C ASP A 54 20.41 -53.96 19.45
N TRP A 55 21.02 -53.77 18.28
CA TRP A 55 20.82 -52.61 17.39
C TRP A 55 19.36 -52.46 16.93
N THR A 56 18.54 -53.50 17.09
CA THR A 56 17.11 -53.45 16.75
C THR A 56 16.33 -52.51 17.67
N VAL A 57 16.70 -52.40 18.95
CA VAL A 57 16.08 -51.48 19.92
C VAL A 57 16.40 -50.03 19.57
N PHE A 58 17.65 -49.75 19.19
CA PHE A 58 18.08 -48.40 18.80
C PHE A 58 17.40 -47.94 17.50
N ARG A 59 17.22 -48.85 16.53
CA ARG A 59 16.53 -48.56 15.26
C ARG A 59 15.05 -48.25 15.48
N ARG A 60 14.36 -49.00 16.35
CA ARG A 60 12.96 -48.74 16.73
C ARG A 60 12.80 -47.39 17.45
N GLY A 61 13.74 -47.03 18.32
CA GLY A 61 13.75 -45.73 19.00
C GLY A 61 13.85 -44.54 18.03
N ARG A 62 14.74 -44.61 17.02
CA ARG A 62 14.89 -43.55 16.02
C ARG A 62 13.65 -43.39 15.14
N THR A 63 13.02 -44.48 14.73
CA THR A 63 11.78 -44.42 13.94
C THR A 63 10.65 -43.80 14.75
N LEU A 64 10.50 -44.15 16.03
CA LEU A 64 9.46 -43.57 16.89
C LEU A 64 9.67 -42.06 17.10
N ILE A 65 10.90 -41.62 17.36
CA ILE A 65 11.24 -40.19 17.49
C ILE A 65 10.94 -39.45 16.19
N GLY A 66 11.29 -40.03 15.03
CA GLY A 66 10.97 -39.44 13.72
C GLY A 66 9.47 -39.26 13.50
N ILE A 67 8.66 -40.26 13.85
CA ILE A 67 7.19 -40.18 13.75
C ILE A 67 6.63 -39.10 14.67
N ILE A 68 7.10 -39.02 15.93
CA ILE A 68 6.66 -38.01 16.88
C ILE A 68 6.99 -36.59 16.37
N LEU A 69 8.18 -36.39 15.81
CA LEU A 69 8.58 -35.09 15.25
C LEU A 69 7.73 -34.71 14.04
N VAL A 70 7.46 -35.65 13.13
CA VAL A 70 6.60 -35.40 11.96
C VAL A 70 5.18 -35.07 12.39
N LEU A 71 4.61 -35.82 13.34
CA LEU A 71 3.28 -35.55 13.87
C LEU A 71 3.22 -34.20 14.62
N GLY A 72 4.27 -33.87 15.38
CA GLY A 72 4.39 -32.56 16.04
C GLY A 72 4.42 -31.41 15.04
N ILE A 73 5.24 -31.50 13.99
CA ILE A 73 5.32 -30.50 12.92
C ILE A 73 3.98 -30.37 12.19
N MET A 74 3.35 -31.48 11.82
CA MET A 74 2.04 -31.48 11.14
C MET A 74 0.94 -30.86 12.01
N THR A 75 0.97 -31.09 13.33
CA THR A 75 0.01 -30.50 14.27
C THR A 75 0.23 -29.00 14.40
N ILE A 76 1.49 -28.54 14.52
CA ILE A 76 1.83 -27.11 14.55
C ILE A 76 1.39 -26.42 13.25
N LEU A 77 1.71 -27.01 12.10
CA LEU A 77 1.28 -26.48 10.80
C LEU A 77 -0.24 -26.44 10.67
N SER A 78 -0.96 -27.46 11.16
CA SER A 78 -2.43 -27.49 11.15
C SER A 78 -3.03 -26.42 12.05
N VAL A 79 -2.48 -26.18 13.24
CA VAL A 79 -2.92 -25.12 14.15
C VAL A 79 -2.65 -23.74 13.55
N VAL A 80 -1.47 -23.51 12.97
CA VAL A 80 -1.12 -22.26 12.26
C VAL A 80 -2.03 -22.04 11.06
N PHE A 81 -2.34 -23.08 10.30
CA PHE A 81 -3.24 -23.00 9.15
C PHE A 81 -4.69 -22.72 9.57
N LEU A 82 -5.21 -23.43 10.58
CA LEU A 82 -6.56 -23.25 11.09
C LEU A 82 -6.75 -21.87 11.74
N THR A 83 -5.77 -21.40 12.50
CA THR A 83 -5.80 -20.05 13.06
C THR A 83 -5.81 -19.01 11.95
N ARG A 84 -4.87 -19.09 10.99
CA ARG A 84 -4.79 -18.15 9.86
C ARG A 84 -6.07 -18.15 8.99
N SER A 85 -6.66 -19.32 8.72
CA SER A 85 -7.93 -19.45 8.00
C SER A 85 -9.10 -18.83 8.76
N ARG A 86 -9.15 -18.99 10.10
CA ARG A 86 -10.19 -18.37 10.92
C ARG A 86 -10.12 -16.84 10.91
N TRP A 87 -8.93 -16.26 10.83
CA TRP A 87 -8.74 -14.81 10.70
C TRP A 87 -9.14 -14.30 9.31
N GLN A 88 -8.87 -15.04 8.23
CA GLN A 88 -9.27 -14.64 6.88
C GLN A 88 -10.79 -14.62 6.68
N HIS A 89 -11.56 -15.45 7.41
CA HIS A 89 -13.02 -15.45 7.35
C HIS A 89 -13.70 -14.34 8.17
N GLN A 90 -12.94 -13.46 8.83
CA GLN A 90 -13.48 -12.35 9.63
C GLN A 90 -13.51 -11.00 8.91
N CYS A 91 -12.83 -10.87 7.77
CA CYS A 91 -12.83 -9.62 7.03
C CYS A 91 -14.12 -9.48 6.21
N ALA A 92 -14.98 -8.55 6.63
CA ALA A 92 -16.12 -8.14 5.82
C ALA A 92 -15.65 -7.62 4.46
N ALA A 93 -16.48 -7.80 3.43
CA ALA A 93 -16.22 -7.28 2.08
C ALA A 93 -15.94 -5.77 2.14
N ASP A 94 -15.04 -5.30 1.27
CA ASP A 94 -14.72 -3.88 1.21
C ASP A 94 -15.90 -3.08 0.63
N VAL A 95 -16.58 -2.31 1.48
CA VAL A 95 -17.78 -1.56 1.12
C VAL A 95 -17.51 -0.50 0.04
N TYR A 96 -16.33 0.13 0.04
CA TYR A 96 -15.98 1.14 -0.98
C TYR A 96 -15.64 0.53 -2.35
N LYS A 97 -15.46 -0.79 -2.44
CA LYS A 97 -15.30 -1.51 -3.71
C LYS A 97 -16.62 -2.04 -4.27
N GLN A 98 -17.69 -2.04 -3.48
CA GLN A 98 -19.02 -2.42 -3.97
C GLN A 98 -19.56 -1.36 -4.92
N LYS A 99 -20.56 -1.69 -5.75
CA LYS A 99 -21.28 -0.67 -6.53
C LYS A 99 -22.25 0.08 -5.62
N GLY A 100 -22.45 1.37 -5.86
CA GLY A 100 -23.22 2.25 -4.99
C GLY A 100 -23.34 3.66 -5.56
N TYR A 101 -23.67 4.62 -4.70
CA TYR A 101 -23.75 6.04 -5.04
C TYR A 101 -23.32 6.92 -3.85
N ILE A 102 -22.99 8.17 -4.15
CA ILE A 102 -22.78 9.19 -3.12
C ILE A 102 -24.12 9.79 -2.73
N TRP A 103 -24.52 9.57 -1.48
CA TRP A 103 -25.65 10.24 -0.86
C TRP A 103 -25.19 11.52 -0.14
N ARG A 104 -26.04 12.54 -0.16
CA ARG A 104 -25.80 13.86 0.43
C ARG A 104 -27.01 14.31 1.23
N SER A 105 -26.78 14.81 2.45
CA SER A 105 -27.81 15.41 3.29
C SER A 105 -27.19 16.47 4.20
N GLY A 106 -27.29 17.74 3.80
CA GLY A 106 -26.64 18.84 4.52
C GLY A 106 -25.12 18.70 4.44
N GLU A 107 -24.46 18.59 5.59
CA GLU A 107 -23.02 18.39 5.69
C GLU A 107 -22.60 16.91 5.63
N ASP A 108 -23.56 15.97 5.72
CA ASP A 108 -23.29 14.54 5.65
C ASP A 108 -23.20 14.07 4.20
N ILE A 109 -22.08 13.42 3.88
CA ILE A 109 -21.82 12.81 2.58
C ILE A 109 -21.33 11.39 2.80
N ARG A 110 -21.95 10.43 2.12
CA ARG A 110 -21.63 9.00 2.33
C ARG A 110 -21.64 8.21 1.05
N TRP A 111 -20.78 7.20 1.01
CA TRP A 111 -20.90 6.11 0.05
C TRP A 111 -21.97 5.12 0.51
N VAL A 112 -23.05 5.00 -0.26
CA VAL A 112 -24.13 4.04 0.02
C VAL A 112 -24.04 2.91 -1.01
N PRO A 113 -23.64 1.69 -0.60
CA PRO A 113 -23.57 0.56 -1.51
C PRO A 113 -24.97 0.07 -1.90
N TYR A 114 -25.10 -0.49 -3.10
CA TYR A 114 -26.28 -1.23 -3.54
C TYR A 114 -26.27 -2.65 -2.96
N SER A 115 -26.36 -2.77 -1.64
CA SER A 115 -26.19 -4.04 -0.93
C SER A 115 -27.40 -4.98 -1.00
N ASP A 116 -28.59 -4.48 -1.35
CA ASP A 116 -29.80 -5.30 -1.51
C ASP A 116 -30.25 -5.37 -2.99
N PRO A 117 -29.95 -6.48 -3.69
CA PRO A 117 -30.35 -6.67 -5.08
C PRO A 117 -31.86 -6.61 -5.30
N THR A 118 -32.66 -6.94 -4.28
CA THR A 118 -34.12 -6.95 -4.39
C THR A 118 -34.72 -5.55 -4.48
N ARG A 119 -33.96 -4.54 -4.07
CA ARG A 119 -34.37 -3.13 -4.05
C ARG A 119 -33.74 -2.30 -5.18
N LEU A 120 -32.88 -2.90 -6.01
CA LEU A 120 -32.38 -2.27 -7.23
C LEU A 120 -33.49 -1.96 -8.24
N LEU A 121 -34.59 -2.73 -8.19
CA LEU A 121 -35.79 -2.51 -8.99
C LEU A 121 -36.91 -2.04 -8.06
N PRO A 122 -37.13 -0.72 -7.92
CA PRO A 122 -38.18 -0.21 -7.05
C PRO A 122 -39.56 -0.62 -7.56
N PRO A 123 -40.54 -0.85 -6.67
CA PRO A 123 -41.91 -1.07 -7.08
C PRO A 123 -42.46 0.18 -7.80
N SER A 124 -43.12 -0.03 -8.94
CA SER A 124 -43.73 1.03 -9.76
C SER A 124 -44.90 1.70 -9.01
N PRO A 125 -45.17 3.02 -9.20
CA PRO A 125 -44.41 4.01 -9.99
C PRO A 125 -43.44 4.86 -9.15
N ILE A 126 -42.28 5.21 -9.73
CA ILE A 126 -41.29 6.12 -9.11
C ILE A 126 -41.58 7.57 -9.51
N HIS A 127 -41.60 8.48 -8.55
CA HIS A 127 -41.60 9.92 -8.80
C HIS A 127 -40.17 10.49 -8.73
N ILE A 128 -39.49 10.60 -9.87
CA ILE A 128 -38.07 11.00 -9.97
C ILE A 128 -37.75 12.40 -9.43
N TYR A 129 -38.76 13.28 -9.30
CA TYR A 129 -38.59 14.64 -8.78
C TYR A 129 -38.92 14.74 -7.28
N ASN A 130 -39.26 13.63 -6.63
CA ASN A 130 -39.51 13.64 -5.20
C ASN A 130 -38.19 13.59 -4.43
N SER A 131 -37.58 14.75 -4.22
CA SER A 131 -36.35 14.92 -3.45
C SER A 131 -36.50 14.61 -1.95
N THR A 132 -37.72 14.33 -1.47
CA THR A 132 -37.96 13.89 -0.08
C THR A 132 -37.68 12.40 0.11
N ILE A 133 -37.52 11.62 -0.97
CA ILE A 133 -37.16 10.21 -0.89
C ILE A 133 -35.67 10.12 -0.56
N LEU A 134 -35.38 9.93 0.72
CA LEU A 134 -34.04 9.68 1.24
C LEU A 134 -33.77 8.17 1.33
N PRO A 135 -32.49 7.74 1.35
CA PRO A 135 -32.14 6.37 1.68
C PRO A 135 -32.73 6.03 3.05
N THR A 136 -33.29 4.83 3.19
CA THR A 136 -33.88 4.42 4.46
C THR A 136 -32.78 4.19 5.50
N PRO A 137 -33.09 4.18 6.82
CA PRO A 137 -32.12 3.80 7.85
C PRO A 137 -31.49 2.42 7.59
N TYR A 138 -32.22 1.51 6.94
CA TYR A 138 -31.69 0.22 6.51
C TYR A 138 -30.63 0.37 5.42
N ASP A 139 -30.87 1.20 4.40
CA ASP A 139 -29.89 1.45 3.32
C ASP A 139 -28.61 2.09 3.89
N LEU A 140 -28.76 3.07 4.79
CA LEU A 140 -27.65 3.73 5.48
C LEU A 140 -26.88 2.80 6.43
N SER A 141 -27.49 1.70 6.90
CA SER A 141 -26.79 0.74 7.76
C SER A 141 -25.69 -0.06 7.05
N PHE A 142 -25.71 -0.09 5.71
CA PHE A 142 -24.64 -0.67 4.90
C PHE A 142 -23.54 0.34 4.53
N ALA A 143 -23.80 1.63 4.69
CA ALA A 143 -22.80 2.65 4.45
C ALA A 143 -21.70 2.58 5.53
N PRO A 144 -20.43 2.85 5.18
CA PRO A 144 -19.38 3.03 6.16
C PRO A 144 -19.74 4.17 7.14
N PRO A 145 -19.20 4.15 8.38
CA PRO A 145 -19.36 5.27 9.28
C PRO A 145 -18.88 6.58 8.65
N SER A 146 -19.62 7.67 8.86
CA SER A 146 -19.20 9.01 8.47
C SER A 146 -18.18 9.51 9.48
N TYR A 147 -16.93 9.06 9.34
CA TYR A 147 -15.85 9.40 10.27
C TYR A 147 -15.56 10.89 10.31
N THR A 148 -15.76 11.59 9.19
CA THR A 148 -15.67 13.04 9.10
C THR A 148 -16.61 13.71 10.11
N ASN A 149 -17.88 13.28 10.16
CA ASN A 149 -18.85 13.80 11.14
C ASN A 149 -18.50 13.38 12.57
N LEU A 150 -18.01 12.16 12.77
CA LEU A 150 -17.55 11.69 14.08
C LEU A 150 -16.35 12.51 14.58
N LEU A 151 -15.40 12.86 13.71
CA LEU A 151 -14.26 13.72 14.05
C LEU A 151 -14.68 15.17 14.35
N SER A 152 -15.74 15.67 13.73
CA SER A 152 -16.29 16.99 14.04
C SER A 152 -17.14 17.01 15.33
N SER A 153 -17.45 15.84 15.91
CA SER A 153 -18.25 15.75 17.14
C SER A 153 -17.46 16.24 18.38
N PRO A 154 -18.08 17.00 19.29
CA PRO A 154 -17.51 17.32 20.60
C PRO A 154 -17.19 16.09 21.46
N SER A 155 -17.83 14.93 21.18
CA SER A 155 -17.63 13.68 21.90
C SER A 155 -16.62 12.73 21.25
N ARG A 156 -15.87 13.16 20.22
CA ARG A 156 -15.02 12.26 19.41
C ARG A 156 -14.00 11.46 20.24
N ALA A 157 -13.44 12.05 21.29
CA ALA A 157 -12.45 11.41 22.15
C ALA A 157 -12.99 10.16 22.86
N THR A 158 -14.29 10.13 23.15
CA THR A 158 -14.95 9.03 23.86
C THR A 158 -15.86 8.19 22.96
N ASP A 159 -15.96 8.51 21.67
CA ASP A 159 -16.79 7.76 20.74
C ASP A 159 -16.16 6.37 20.47
N PRO A 160 -16.88 5.26 20.79
CA PRO A 160 -16.36 3.91 20.56
C PRO A 160 -15.99 3.65 19.09
N ALA A 161 -16.66 4.31 18.15
CA ALA A 161 -16.39 4.17 16.72
C ALA A 161 -15.03 4.74 16.30
N LEU A 162 -14.42 5.62 17.12
CA LEU A 162 -13.10 6.20 16.88
C LEU A 162 -12.00 5.60 17.79
N SER A 163 -12.33 4.61 18.62
CA SER A 163 -11.36 4.00 19.54
C SER A 163 -10.13 3.42 18.81
N PHE A 164 -10.31 2.90 17.59
CA PHE A 164 -9.22 2.35 16.77
C PHE A 164 -8.20 3.40 16.33
N SER A 165 -8.58 4.68 16.26
CA SER A 165 -7.72 5.76 15.76
C SER A 165 -6.90 6.44 16.86
N GLN A 166 -7.04 6.01 18.11
CA GLN A 166 -6.31 6.59 19.23
C GLN A 166 -4.80 6.36 19.13
N ASN A 167 -4.03 7.45 19.26
CA ASN A 167 -2.57 7.47 19.17
C ASN A 167 -2.02 6.84 17.89
N LYS A 168 -2.72 7.04 16.77
CA LYS A 168 -2.32 6.50 15.47
C LYS A 168 -1.60 7.53 14.61
N THR A 169 -0.65 7.06 13.82
CA THR A 169 0.02 7.86 12.78
C THR A 169 -0.29 7.30 11.41
N ILE A 170 -0.92 8.13 10.58
CA ILE A 170 -1.12 7.92 9.16
C ILE A 170 -0.08 8.74 8.41
N VAL A 171 0.69 8.10 7.54
CA VAL A 171 1.60 8.79 6.62
C VAL A 171 0.96 8.84 5.23
N VAL A 172 0.85 10.03 4.67
CA VAL A 172 0.40 10.29 3.31
C VAL A 172 1.60 10.70 2.49
N ILE A 173 2.01 9.87 1.54
CA ILE A 173 3.05 10.17 0.58
C ILE A 173 2.35 10.51 -0.73
N GLY A 174 2.44 11.77 -1.15
CA GLY A 174 1.73 12.23 -2.33
C GLY A 174 2.16 13.62 -2.77
N ASP A 175 1.33 14.24 -3.59
CA ASP A 175 1.61 15.55 -4.19
C ASP A 175 0.68 16.65 -3.64
N SER A 176 0.49 17.73 -4.41
CA SER A 176 -0.38 18.86 -4.06
C SER A 176 -1.83 18.46 -3.84
N HIS A 177 -2.28 17.35 -4.43
CA HIS A 177 -3.63 16.83 -4.25
C HIS A 177 -3.78 16.23 -2.85
N SER A 178 -2.80 15.44 -2.42
CA SER A 178 -2.75 14.87 -1.06
C SER A 178 -2.56 15.95 0.01
N ARG A 179 -1.76 16.98 -0.28
CA ARG A 179 -1.63 18.16 0.59
C ARG A 179 -2.97 18.85 0.83
N ARG A 180 -3.72 19.12 -0.23
CA ARG A 180 -5.01 19.82 -0.12
C ARG A 180 -6.08 19.01 0.63
N GLN A 181 -6.02 17.68 0.57
CA GLN A 181 -6.87 16.82 1.39
C GLN A 181 -6.50 16.91 2.88
N LEU A 182 -5.20 16.91 3.20
CA LEU A 182 -4.72 17.12 4.57
C LEU A 182 -5.15 18.50 5.11
N GLU A 183 -4.95 19.56 4.31
CA GLU A 183 -5.40 20.92 4.62
C GLU A 183 -6.92 20.95 4.83
N GLY A 184 -7.68 20.25 3.97
CA GLY A 184 -9.13 20.15 4.03
C GLY A 184 -9.64 19.45 5.29
N LEU A 185 -8.99 18.36 5.72
CA LEU A 185 -9.25 17.70 6.99
C LEU A 185 -9.08 18.68 8.16
N CYS A 186 -7.91 19.32 8.24
CA CYS A 186 -7.60 20.22 9.36
C CYS A 186 -8.50 21.47 9.37
N GLN A 187 -8.77 22.05 8.20
CA GLN A 187 -9.67 23.20 8.08
C GLN A 187 -11.09 22.84 8.55
N ARG A 188 -11.58 21.65 8.19
CA ARG A 188 -12.93 21.20 8.57
C ARG A 188 -13.10 21.04 10.09
N LEU A 189 -12.06 20.58 10.78
CA LEU A 189 -12.10 20.46 12.24
C LEU A 189 -11.95 21.82 12.94
N GLY A 190 -11.28 22.77 12.28
CA GLY A 190 -11.02 24.10 12.80
C GLY A 190 -9.83 24.13 13.78
N PRO A 191 -9.26 25.32 14.03
CA PRO A 191 -8.02 25.49 14.78
C PRO A 191 -8.13 25.11 16.27
N GLU A 192 -9.36 25.05 16.81
CA GLU A 192 -9.62 24.62 18.19
C GLU A 192 -9.52 23.10 18.36
N ASN A 193 -9.71 22.34 17.27
CA ASN A 193 -9.81 20.88 17.30
C ASN A 193 -8.65 20.18 16.60
N ALA A 194 -7.96 20.87 15.68
CA ALA A 194 -6.84 20.32 14.96
C ALA A 194 -5.75 21.37 14.73
N THR A 195 -4.49 20.90 14.69
CA THR A 195 -3.34 21.73 14.37
C THR A 195 -2.79 21.33 13.01
N LEU A 196 -2.82 22.27 12.07
CA LEU A 196 -2.16 22.15 10.77
C LEU A 196 -0.79 22.80 10.84
N ASN A 197 0.22 22.11 10.34
CA ASN A 197 1.54 22.67 10.13
C ASN A 197 2.11 22.19 8.79
N ILE A 198 2.51 23.12 7.93
CA ILE A 198 3.09 22.83 6.61
C ILE A 198 4.43 23.55 6.51
N GLU A 199 5.49 22.81 6.24
CA GLU A 199 6.87 23.30 6.31
C GLU A 199 7.60 23.19 4.97
N GLY A 200 8.65 24.01 4.84
CA GLY A 200 9.62 23.93 3.75
C GLY A 200 8.99 24.06 2.37
N GLY A 201 8.06 25.01 2.16
CA GLY A 201 7.43 25.20 0.86
C GLY A 201 6.53 24.03 0.45
N HIS A 202 5.82 23.43 1.40
CA HIS A 202 4.95 22.26 1.24
C HIS A 202 5.65 20.90 1.14
N ASN A 203 6.97 20.83 1.36
CA ASN A 203 7.72 19.58 1.29
C ASN A 203 7.27 18.52 2.30
N LYS A 204 6.82 18.97 3.48
CA LYS A 204 6.32 18.12 4.56
C LYS A 204 5.28 18.87 5.39
N GLY A 205 4.46 18.14 6.13
CA GLY A 205 3.53 18.76 7.06
C GLY A 205 2.73 17.74 7.84
N TYR A 206 1.86 18.20 8.74
CA TYR A 206 0.93 17.33 9.44
C TYR A 206 -0.39 18.03 9.79
N CYS A 207 -1.41 17.21 9.99
CA CYS A 207 -2.64 17.56 10.69
C CYS A 207 -2.72 16.70 11.97
N TYR A 208 -2.78 17.35 13.13
CA TYR A 208 -2.83 16.68 14.43
C TYR A 208 -4.16 16.92 15.13
N ILE A 209 -4.80 15.85 15.61
CA ILE A 209 -6.08 15.87 16.35
C ILE A 209 -5.77 15.48 17.81
N PRO A 210 -5.61 16.46 18.73
CA PRO A 210 -4.93 16.22 20.00
C PRO A 210 -5.63 15.26 20.96
N ASP A 211 -6.96 15.33 21.03
CA ASP A 211 -7.77 14.53 21.94
C ASP A 211 -7.85 13.05 21.54
N LEU A 212 -7.54 12.73 20.28
CA LEU A 212 -7.35 11.36 19.81
C LEU A 212 -5.87 10.95 19.78
N GLY A 213 -4.93 11.88 19.90
CA GLY A 213 -3.52 11.62 19.60
C GLY A 213 -3.27 11.21 18.13
N LEU A 214 -4.24 11.45 17.25
CA LEU A 214 -4.23 11.00 15.85
C LEU A 214 -3.48 12.00 14.96
N ARG A 215 -2.53 11.51 14.17
CA ARG A 215 -1.70 12.31 13.26
C ARG A 215 -1.85 11.85 11.83
N PHE A 216 -2.00 12.80 10.92
CA PHE A 216 -1.80 12.62 9.49
C PHE A 216 -0.53 13.38 9.12
N VAL A 217 0.51 12.69 8.66
CA VAL A 217 1.80 13.26 8.29
C VAL A 217 1.95 13.18 6.78
N LEU A 218 2.24 14.30 6.14
CA LEU A 218 2.46 14.41 4.70
C LEU A 218 3.95 14.41 4.39
N LEU A 219 4.33 13.54 3.45
CA LEU A 219 5.52 13.71 2.63
C LEU A 219 5.08 14.13 1.22
N PHE A 220 5.40 15.36 0.84
CA PHE A 220 5.16 15.83 -0.52
C PHE A 220 6.25 15.30 -1.44
N HIS A 221 5.92 14.91 -2.67
CA HIS A 221 6.88 14.63 -3.73
C HIS A 221 6.41 15.19 -5.08
N PHE A 222 7.36 15.45 -5.97
CA PHE A 222 7.13 16.03 -7.29
C PHE A 222 7.10 14.94 -8.37
N GLY A 223 6.49 13.79 -8.11
CA GLY A 223 6.60 12.60 -8.98
C GLY A 223 7.57 11.55 -8.43
N ILE A 224 7.80 10.49 -9.20
CA ILE A 224 8.52 9.27 -8.73
C ILE A 224 9.84 9.01 -9.48
N ALA A 225 10.29 9.97 -10.27
CA ALA A 225 11.60 9.86 -10.89
C ALA A 225 12.71 9.87 -9.86
N ARG A 226 13.81 9.23 -10.23
CA ARG A 226 15.02 9.25 -9.41
C ARG A 226 15.87 10.45 -9.77
N THR A 227 16.71 10.84 -8.82
CA THR A 227 17.58 12.01 -8.95
C THR A 227 18.57 11.87 -10.11
N GLU A 228 18.99 10.65 -10.46
CA GLU A 228 19.89 10.38 -11.59
C GLU A 228 19.23 10.45 -12.98
N GLU A 229 17.90 10.57 -13.05
CA GLU A 229 17.18 10.52 -14.32
C GLU A 229 17.19 11.89 -15.01
N THR A 230 18.14 12.09 -15.92
CA THR A 230 18.36 13.41 -16.55
C THR A 230 17.25 13.89 -17.48
N TRP A 231 16.34 13.00 -17.90
CA TRP A 231 15.17 13.37 -18.68
C TRP A 231 14.07 14.02 -17.82
N TYR A 232 14.19 13.90 -16.49
CA TYR A 232 13.26 14.47 -15.53
C TYR A 232 13.65 15.92 -15.22
N PHE A 233 12.75 16.85 -15.53
CA PHE A 233 12.93 18.26 -15.18
C PHE A 233 12.66 18.45 -13.69
N ASN A 234 13.70 18.87 -12.99
CA ASN A 234 13.67 19.01 -11.55
C ASN A 234 13.59 20.49 -11.17
N GLU A 235 12.37 21.05 -11.10
CA GLU A 235 12.15 22.49 -10.85
C GLU A 235 12.88 22.99 -9.60
N ASP A 236 13.01 22.14 -8.58
CA ASP A 236 13.51 22.55 -7.25
C ASP A 236 14.72 21.76 -6.76
N GLY A 237 15.38 20.97 -7.61
CA GLY A 237 16.37 20.00 -7.14
C GLY A 237 15.76 18.92 -6.22
N SER A 238 14.45 18.67 -6.38
CA SER A 238 13.67 17.64 -5.71
C SER A 238 14.32 16.26 -5.86
N THR A 239 14.55 15.63 -4.72
CA THR A 239 15.11 14.28 -4.63
C THR A 239 14.03 13.23 -4.89
N GLY A 240 14.43 12.03 -5.30
CA GLY A 240 13.52 10.90 -5.46
C GLY A 240 12.75 10.58 -4.18
N VAL A 241 11.60 9.91 -4.29
CA VAL A 241 10.73 9.60 -3.13
C VAL A 241 11.49 8.86 -2.04
N GLU A 242 12.35 7.91 -2.40
CA GLU A 242 13.20 7.13 -1.49
C GLU A 242 14.16 8.03 -0.69
N GLU A 243 14.83 8.97 -1.36
CA GLU A 243 15.73 9.93 -0.73
C GLU A 243 14.97 10.89 0.19
N ARG A 244 13.75 11.27 -0.18
CA ARG A 244 12.86 12.10 0.65
C ARG A 244 12.31 11.34 1.86
N ILE A 245 12.12 10.03 1.76
CA ILE A 245 11.73 9.20 2.91
C ILE A 245 12.82 9.30 3.98
N GLU A 246 14.08 9.04 3.62
CA GLU A 246 15.19 9.05 4.59
C GLU A 246 15.65 10.46 4.98
N GLY A 247 15.69 11.39 4.03
CA GLY A 247 16.19 12.75 4.26
C GLY A 247 15.15 13.74 4.78
N THR A 248 13.85 13.42 4.71
CA THR A 248 12.78 14.33 5.11
C THR A 248 11.76 13.67 6.03
N LEU A 249 11.11 12.59 5.61
CA LEU A 249 10.00 11.99 6.37
C LEU A 249 10.46 11.37 7.67
N VAL A 250 11.50 10.53 7.65
CA VAL A 250 12.01 9.86 8.86
C VAL A 250 12.46 10.88 9.92
N PRO A 251 13.33 11.86 9.62
CA PRO A 251 13.69 12.91 10.58
C PRO A 251 12.48 13.69 11.08
N TYR A 252 11.46 13.88 10.22
CA TYR A 252 10.26 14.60 10.63
C TYR A 252 9.38 13.80 11.59
N LEU A 253 9.24 12.48 11.38
CA LEU A 253 8.57 11.62 12.35
C LEU A 253 9.28 11.65 13.71
N GLU A 254 10.61 11.64 13.73
CA GLU A 254 11.42 11.77 14.95
C GLU A 254 11.21 13.13 15.65
N GLU A 255 11.20 14.23 14.89
CA GLU A 255 10.89 15.57 15.39
C GLU A 255 9.51 15.63 16.07
N LEU A 256 8.52 14.95 15.48
CA LEU A 256 7.17 14.82 16.00
C LEU A 256 7.04 13.80 17.14
N ARG A 257 8.16 13.16 17.55
CA ARG A 257 8.23 12.11 18.57
C ARG A 257 7.34 10.91 18.24
N ILE A 258 7.30 10.55 16.96
CA ILE A 258 6.62 9.37 16.46
C ILE A 258 7.68 8.29 16.29
N ASP A 259 7.69 7.35 17.22
CA ASP A 259 8.64 6.26 17.22
C ASP A 259 8.17 5.11 16.32
N GLY A 260 9.08 4.55 15.52
CA GLY A 260 8.86 3.32 14.78
C GLY A 260 8.15 3.47 13.43
N ALA A 261 7.34 2.48 13.07
CA ALA A 261 6.62 2.43 11.81
C ALA A 261 5.28 3.16 11.91
N PRO A 262 4.83 3.85 10.85
CA PRO A 262 3.48 4.40 10.82
C PRO A 262 2.44 3.27 10.84
N ASP A 263 1.28 3.54 11.44
CA ASP A 263 0.17 2.57 11.52
C ASP A 263 -0.50 2.35 10.15
N PHE A 264 -0.38 3.33 9.25
CA PHE A 264 -0.93 3.27 7.91
C PHE A 264 -0.19 4.20 6.96
N VAL A 265 0.11 3.72 5.74
CA VAL A 265 0.70 4.51 4.66
C VAL A 265 -0.27 4.57 3.49
N LEU A 266 -0.60 5.78 3.06
CA LEU A 266 -1.29 6.03 1.79
C LEU A 266 -0.29 6.63 0.80
N LEU A 267 -0.01 5.91 -0.28
CA LEU A 267 0.89 6.34 -1.33
C LEU A 267 0.11 6.68 -2.61
N GLN A 268 0.36 7.85 -3.18
CA GLN A 268 -0.14 8.23 -4.50
C GLN A 268 0.98 8.88 -5.29
N SER A 269 1.08 8.56 -6.57
CA SER A 269 1.89 9.31 -7.52
C SER A 269 1.30 9.16 -8.91
N GLY A 270 0.89 10.29 -9.48
CA GLY A 270 0.43 10.30 -10.86
C GLY A 270 0.45 11.69 -11.48
N TYR A 271 0.06 12.73 -10.75
CA TYR A 271 -0.17 14.03 -11.36
C TYR A 271 1.11 14.74 -11.79
N TRP A 272 2.09 14.89 -10.88
CA TRP A 272 3.41 15.43 -11.27
C TRP A 272 4.12 14.57 -12.29
N LEU A 273 4.10 13.24 -12.10
CA LEU A 273 4.69 12.32 -13.08
C LEU A 273 4.07 12.54 -14.46
N TYR A 274 2.75 12.66 -14.55
CA TYR A 274 2.04 12.89 -15.81
C TYR A 274 2.53 14.16 -16.51
N GLN A 275 2.66 15.27 -15.77
CA GLN A 275 3.19 16.53 -16.31
C GLN A 275 4.66 16.39 -16.77
N GLN A 276 5.46 15.61 -16.06
CA GLN A 276 6.90 15.46 -16.30
C GLN A 276 7.24 14.42 -17.37
N LEU A 277 6.34 13.50 -17.68
CA LEU A 277 6.51 12.55 -18.79
C LEU A 277 6.48 13.25 -20.16
N LYS A 278 6.19 14.55 -20.21
CA LYS A 278 6.44 15.39 -21.38
C LYS A 278 7.96 15.41 -21.65
N PRO A 279 8.41 14.82 -22.76
CA PRO A 279 9.81 14.93 -23.15
C PRO A 279 10.11 16.40 -23.41
N SER A 280 11.14 16.92 -22.75
CA SER A 280 11.65 18.27 -23.00
C SER A 280 12.92 18.19 -23.85
N GLY A 281 13.11 19.18 -24.73
CA GLY A 281 14.30 19.30 -25.58
C GLY A 281 14.15 18.80 -27.03
N ASP A 282 15.22 19.00 -27.81
CA ASP A 282 15.26 18.76 -29.27
C ASP A 282 15.25 17.28 -29.67
N GLU A 283 15.33 16.36 -28.69
CA GLU A 283 15.48 14.93 -28.94
C GLU A 283 14.18 14.26 -29.38
N VAL A 284 13.01 14.80 -28.99
CA VAL A 284 11.71 14.22 -29.35
C VAL A 284 11.10 14.96 -30.53
N LYS A 285 11.25 14.37 -31.71
CA LYS A 285 10.70 14.90 -32.97
C LYS A 285 9.20 14.68 -33.13
N ASP A 286 8.58 13.82 -32.32
CA ASP A 286 7.14 13.57 -32.37
C ASP A 286 6.38 14.67 -31.61
N LEU A 287 5.75 15.56 -32.36
CA LEU A 287 4.93 16.66 -31.84
C LEU A 287 3.77 16.18 -30.96
N ASN A 288 3.28 14.94 -31.13
CA ASN A 288 2.26 14.42 -30.24
C ASN A 288 2.83 14.13 -28.85
N LEU A 289 4.08 13.67 -28.75
CA LEU A 289 4.71 13.41 -27.44
C LEU A 289 5.01 14.70 -26.67
N GLN A 290 5.15 15.82 -27.37
CA GLN A 290 5.39 17.14 -26.79
C GLN A 290 4.14 17.80 -26.17
N LYS A 291 2.94 17.24 -26.39
CA LYS A 291 1.70 17.75 -25.79
C LYS A 291 1.68 17.48 -24.29
N GLU A 292 1.30 18.49 -23.50
CA GLU A 292 1.17 18.40 -22.03
C GLU A 292 0.08 17.43 -21.59
N ALA A 293 -1.02 17.43 -22.33
CA ALA A 293 -2.12 16.51 -22.13
C ALA A 293 -2.22 15.60 -23.35
N ARG A 294 -2.09 14.29 -23.11
CA ARG A 294 -2.15 13.25 -24.13
C ARG A 294 -2.29 11.86 -23.50
N PRO A 295 -2.73 10.87 -24.29
CA PRO A 295 -2.51 9.48 -23.93
C PRO A 295 -1.02 9.18 -23.71
N LEU A 296 -0.73 8.35 -22.73
CA LEU A 296 0.59 7.85 -22.43
C LEU A 296 0.97 6.67 -23.32
N THR A 297 2.24 6.61 -23.63
CA THR A 297 2.87 5.51 -24.36
C THR A 297 3.04 4.28 -23.47
N TRP A 298 3.24 3.13 -24.09
CA TRP A 298 3.54 1.90 -23.37
C TRP A 298 4.79 2.01 -22.49
N ALA A 299 5.83 2.71 -22.96
CA ALA A 299 7.08 2.88 -22.24
C ALA A 299 6.89 3.70 -20.95
N GLU A 300 6.13 4.80 -21.03
CA GLU A 300 5.83 5.66 -19.88
C GLU A 300 5.01 4.93 -18.82
N LEU A 301 3.99 4.17 -19.24
CA LEU A 301 3.20 3.34 -18.31
C LEU A 301 4.05 2.22 -17.70
N THR A 302 4.98 1.62 -18.46
CA THR A 302 5.91 0.61 -17.94
C THR A 302 6.85 1.19 -16.91
N TYR A 303 7.41 2.36 -17.20
CA TYR A 303 8.25 3.11 -16.28
C TYR A 303 7.51 3.44 -14.98
N HIS A 304 6.27 3.95 -15.07
CA HIS A 304 5.43 4.23 -13.91
C HIS A 304 5.26 3.00 -13.01
N ARG A 305 4.93 1.83 -13.58
CA ARG A 305 4.78 0.60 -12.81
C ARG A 305 6.07 0.17 -12.13
N GLN A 306 7.18 0.23 -12.85
CA GLN A 306 8.49 -0.11 -12.31
C GLN A 306 8.81 0.77 -11.10
N ARG A 307 8.71 2.09 -11.24
CA ARG A 307 9.04 3.04 -10.18
C ARG A 307 8.10 2.92 -8.98
N MET A 308 6.79 2.77 -9.20
CA MET A 308 5.85 2.55 -8.10
C MET A 308 6.18 1.26 -7.33
N SER A 309 6.57 0.18 -8.00
CA SER A 309 7.00 -1.07 -7.34
C SER A 309 8.23 -0.85 -6.46
N GLU A 310 9.24 -0.14 -6.99
CA GLU A 310 10.49 0.15 -6.27
C GLU A 310 10.26 1.05 -5.05
N VAL A 311 9.37 2.04 -5.15
CA VAL A 311 8.97 2.88 -4.00
C VAL A 311 8.27 2.05 -2.93
N VAL A 312 7.34 1.16 -3.31
CA VAL A 312 6.68 0.24 -2.36
C VAL A 312 7.69 -0.68 -1.68
N ASP A 313 8.63 -1.23 -2.43
CA ASP A 313 9.69 -2.10 -1.89
C ASP A 313 10.59 -1.34 -0.93
N SER A 314 10.88 -0.07 -1.20
CA SER A 314 11.66 0.80 -0.32
C SER A 314 10.95 1.07 1.00
N LEU A 315 9.64 1.38 0.96
CA LEU A 315 8.80 1.56 2.15
C LEU A 315 8.77 0.29 3.02
N ARG A 316 8.58 -0.87 2.39
CA ARG A 316 8.59 -2.18 3.08
C ARG A 316 9.96 -2.59 3.58
N SER A 317 11.03 -2.16 2.92
CA SER A 317 12.40 -2.38 3.40
C SER A 317 12.67 -1.55 4.66
N ARG A 318 12.13 -0.33 4.72
CA ARG A 318 12.32 0.59 5.85
C ARG A 318 11.51 0.23 7.09
N TRP A 319 10.24 -0.14 6.92
CA TRP A 319 9.29 -0.37 8.03
C TRP A 319 8.77 -1.81 8.12
N GLY A 320 9.28 -2.71 7.28
CA GLY A 320 8.95 -4.13 7.30
C GLY A 320 7.85 -4.53 6.30
N LYS A 321 7.85 -5.82 5.95
CA LYS A 321 6.92 -6.39 4.95
C LYS A 321 5.45 -6.33 5.37
N SER A 322 5.18 -6.21 6.67
CA SER A 322 3.83 -6.11 7.23
C SER A 322 3.30 -4.68 7.30
N LEU A 323 4.04 -3.68 6.79
CA LEU A 323 3.60 -2.28 6.75
C LEU A 323 2.21 -2.18 6.12
N PRO A 324 1.21 -1.64 6.85
CA PRO A 324 -0.09 -1.35 6.27
C PRO A 324 0.02 -0.24 5.23
N LEU A 325 -0.07 -0.61 3.97
CA LEU A 325 0.14 0.30 2.84
C LEU A 325 -0.98 0.15 1.83
N MET A 326 -1.51 1.27 1.36
CA MET A 326 -2.41 1.33 0.22
C MET A 326 -1.88 2.29 -0.84
N LEU A 327 -2.19 1.95 -2.08
CA LEU A 327 -2.03 2.87 -3.21
C LEU A 327 -3.33 3.67 -3.40
N ARG A 328 -3.22 4.88 -3.90
CA ARG A 328 -4.36 5.66 -4.38
C ARG A 328 -4.10 6.13 -5.79
N THR A 329 -5.13 5.97 -6.61
CA THR A 329 -5.25 6.54 -7.95
C THR A 329 -5.24 8.08 -7.93
N THR A 330 -5.04 8.68 -9.09
CA THR A 330 -5.02 10.13 -9.30
C THR A 330 -6.37 10.59 -9.84
N GLN A 331 -6.90 11.71 -9.32
CA GLN A 331 -8.18 12.23 -9.78
C GLN A 331 -8.05 12.86 -11.17
N GLU A 332 -9.19 12.94 -11.85
CA GLU A 332 -9.33 13.62 -13.14
C GLU A 332 -9.20 15.15 -12.99
N HIS A 333 -8.85 15.81 -14.09
CA HIS A 333 -9.03 17.25 -14.25
C HIS A 333 -10.50 17.60 -14.36
N GLN A 334 -10.87 18.81 -13.93
CA GLN A 334 -12.24 19.30 -13.92
C GLN A 334 -12.86 19.33 -15.32
N ASN A 335 -12.13 19.82 -16.33
CA ASN A 335 -12.70 20.03 -17.68
C ASN A 335 -12.22 19.03 -18.73
N GLY A 336 -11.30 18.11 -18.38
CA GLY A 336 -10.79 17.11 -19.31
C GLY A 336 -10.17 17.67 -20.59
N ARG A 337 -9.65 18.90 -20.56
CA ARG A 337 -9.01 19.53 -21.72
C ARG A 337 -7.89 18.68 -22.29
N ASP A 338 -7.75 18.73 -23.61
CA ASP A 338 -6.63 18.17 -24.37
C ASP A 338 -6.35 16.68 -24.09
N MET A 339 -7.39 15.89 -23.79
CA MET A 339 -7.27 14.47 -23.43
C MET A 339 -6.48 14.23 -22.12
N GLY A 340 -6.36 15.23 -21.24
CA GLY A 340 -5.68 15.12 -19.95
C GLY A 340 -6.18 13.94 -19.12
N ASN A 341 -7.50 13.81 -19.04
CA ASN A 341 -8.15 12.71 -18.31
C ASN A 341 -7.89 11.34 -18.94
N VAL A 342 -7.56 11.25 -20.24
CA VAL A 342 -7.19 9.97 -20.85
C VAL A 342 -5.84 9.49 -20.32
N GLY A 343 -4.86 10.39 -20.19
CA GLY A 343 -3.57 10.08 -19.61
C GLY A 343 -3.67 9.69 -18.13
N ILE A 344 -4.45 10.43 -17.34
CA ILE A 344 -4.75 10.10 -15.94
C ILE A 344 -5.45 8.73 -15.82
N TYR A 345 -6.45 8.46 -16.66
CA TYR A 345 -7.11 7.17 -16.70
C TYR A 345 -6.12 6.03 -16.96
N GLN A 346 -5.23 6.18 -17.96
CA GLN A 346 -4.21 5.18 -18.27
C GLN A 346 -3.21 4.96 -17.13
N LEU A 347 -2.81 6.03 -16.40
CA LEU A 347 -1.98 5.89 -15.19
C LEU A 347 -2.70 5.11 -14.09
N ASN A 348 -4.00 5.37 -13.89
CA ASN A 348 -4.80 4.68 -12.88
C ASN A 348 -4.95 3.19 -13.21
N GLU A 349 -5.29 2.83 -14.45
CA GLU A 349 -5.37 1.42 -14.88
C GLU A 349 -4.00 0.72 -14.76
N SER A 350 -2.92 1.44 -15.09
CA SER A 350 -1.56 0.94 -14.93
C SER A 350 -1.18 0.70 -13.47
N LEU A 351 -1.60 1.58 -12.56
CA LEU A 351 -1.45 1.44 -11.11
C LEU A 351 -2.24 0.25 -10.58
N GLU A 352 -3.50 0.09 -11.02
CA GLU A 352 -4.38 -1.02 -10.65
C GLU A 352 -3.78 -2.37 -11.06
N ALA A 353 -3.31 -2.49 -12.30
CA ALA A 353 -2.63 -3.69 -12.77
C ALA A 353 -1.37 -4.02 -11.95
N LEU A 354 -0.58 -3.01 -11.57
CA LEU A 354 0.59 -3.22 -10.69
C LEU A 354 0.15 -3.67 -9.30
N ALA A 355 -0.82 -2.97 -8.69
CA ALA A 355 -1.33 -3.22 -7.35
C ALA A 355 -1.79 -4.68 -7.18
N ASP A 356 -2.50 -5.20 -8.18
CA ASP A 356 -2.92 -6.59 -8.25
C ASP A 356 -1.74 -7.57 -8.34
N LEU A 357 -0.68 -7.20 -9.06
CA LEU A 357 0.54 -8.00 -9.18
C LEU A 357 1.32 -8.06 -7.86
N ILE A 358 1.55 -6.90 -7.22
CA ILE A 358 2.37 -6.79 -6.00
C ILE A 358 1.58 -6.97 -4.70
N LYS A 359 0.29 -7.30 -4.81
CA LYS A 359 -0.65 -7.52 -3.70
C LYS A 359 -0.63 -6.35 -2.71
N VAL A 360 -0.79 -5.15 -3.25
CA VAL A 360 -1.01 -3.93 -2.48
C VAL A 360 -2.40 -3.43 -2.84
N PRO A 361 -3.30 -3.20 -1.87
CA PRO A 361 -4.65 -2.75 -2.18
C PRO A 361 -4.66 -1.29 -2.69
N ILE A 362 -5.69 -0.97 -3.47
CA ILE A 362 -5.99 0.40 -3.89
C ILE A 362 -7.18 0.94 -3.12
N MET A 363 -7.05 2.19 -2.70
CA MET A 363 -8.16 3.02 -2.19
C MET A 363 -8.90 3.64 -3.39
N PRO A 364 -10.14 3.21 -3.71
CA PRO A 364 -10.83 3.58 -4.95
C PRO A 364 -11.46 4.99 -4.92
N TRP A 365 -10.88 5.92 -4.15
CA TRP A 365 -11.45 7.24 -3.88
C TRP A 365 -11.73 8.04 -5.16
N THR A 366 -10.82 7.99 -6.14
CA THR A 366 -10.98 8.75 -7.40
C THR A 366 -12.23 8.33 -8.17
N ASN A 367 -12.56 7.04 -8.15
CA ASN A 367 -13.71 6.49 -8.87
C ASN A 367 -15.03 6.95 -8.23
N LEU A 368 -15.02 7.23 -6.92
CA LEU A 368 -16.20 7.72 -6.22
C LEU A 368 -16.45 9.19 -6.53
N ILE A 369 -15.38 9.98 -6.70
CA ILE A 369 -15.49 11.42 -6.91
C ILE A 369 -15.54 11.83 -8.39
N THR A 370 -15.54 10.87 -9.32
CA THR A 370 -15.66 11.15 -10.76
C THR A 370 -16.88 12.02 -11.03
N GLY A 371 -16.69 13.11 -11.77
CA GLY A 371 -17.74 14.08 -12.08
C GLY A 371 -18.03 15.10 -10.97
N THR A 372 -17.24 15.13 -9.89
CA THR A 372 -17.29 16.26 -8.95
C THR A 372 -16.87 17.56 -9.63
N ILE A 373 -17.42 18.68 -9.18
CA ILE A 373 -17.19 20.01 -9.77
C ILE A 373 -16.52 20.99 -8.81
N ASP A 374 -16.28 20.58 -7.56
CA ASP A 374 -15.75 21.42 -6.48
C ASP A 374 -14.23 21.60 -6.57
N TYR A 375 -13.79 22.13 -7.68
CA TYR A 375 -12.39 22.42 -8.00
C TYR A 375 -12.08 23.89 -7.74
N SER A 376 -10.89 24.18 -7.21
CA SER A 376 -10.40 25.57 -7.10
C SER A 376 -9.67 26.05 -8.36
N ASP A 377 -9.12 25.10 -9.10
CA ASP A 377 -8.46 25.28 -10.40
C ASP A 377 -8.65 23.98 -11.20
N ASP A 378 -8.09 23.87 -12.39
CA ASP A 378 -8.35 22.71 -13.28
C ASP A 378 -8.04 21.33 -12.67
N GLN A 379 -7.17 21.27 -11.66
CA GLN A 379 -6.57 20.03 -11.18
C GLN A 379 -6.83 19.76 -9.71
N HIS A 380 -6.92 20.82 -8.92
CA HIS A 380 -7.07 20.71 -7.50
C HIS A 380 -8.52 20.89 -7.08
N LEU A 381 -8.99 19.92 -6.33
CA LEU A 381 -10.21 20.08 -5.54
C LEU A 381 -10.03 21.25 -4.56
N ALA A 382 -11.11 21.99 -4.36
CA ALA A 382 -11.16 23.04 -3.36
C ALA A 382 -10.90 22.44 -1.97
N ILE A 383 -10.15 23.19 -1.15
CA ILE A 383 -9.96 22.82 0.25
C ILE A 383 -11.33 22.86 0.94
N GLY A 384 -11.65 21.81 1.69
CA GLY A 384 -12.97 21.64 2.31
C GLY A 384 -14.07 21.07 1.41
N SER A 385 -13.80 20.79 0.13
CA SER A 385 -14.76 20.14 -0.79
C SER A 385 -15.33 18.83 -0.23
N GLU A 386 -16.51 18.47 -0.72
CA GLU A 386 -17.19 17.21 -0.38
C GLU A 386 -16.32 15.97 -0.62
N ALA A 387 -15.53 15.99 -1.70
CA ALA A 387 -14.59 14.92 -2.03
C ALA A 387 -13.52 14.70 -0.94
N ASN A 388 -13.15 15.76 -0.21
CA ASN A 388 -12.23 15.63 0.93
C ASN A 388 -12.89 14.89 2.11
N ALA A 389 -14.19 15.07 2.36
CA ALA A 389 -14.89 14.33 3.41
C ALA A 389 -14.91 12.82 3.11
N ILE A 390 -15.21 12.44 1.86
CA ILE A 390 -15.13 11.03 1.43
C ILE A 390 -13.69 10.50 1.58
N TRP A 391 -12.68 11.30 1.26
CA TRP A 391 -11.27 10.90 1.44
C TRP A 391 -10.96 10.59 2.91
N ILE A 392 -11.38 11.46 3.85
CA ILE A 392 -11.19 11.27 5.29
C ILE A 392 -11.86 9.98 5.76
N ASP A 393 -13.12 9.77 5.36
CA ASP A 393 -13.89 8.57 5.72
C ASP A 393 -13.21 7.30 5.22
N MET A 394 -12.73 7.29 3.97
CA MET A 394 -12.03 6.14 3.39
C MET A 394 -10.71 5.87 4.11
N VAL A 395 -9.89 6.89 4.38
CA VAL A 395 -8.61 6.70 5.06
C VAL A 395 -8.82 6.10 6.46
N LEU A 396 -9.79 6.60 7.23
CA LEU A 396 -10.08 6.08 8.56
C LEU A 396 -10.71 4.69 8.53
N TYR A 397 -11.58 4.42 7.57
CA TYR A 397 -12.10 3.08 7.31
C TYR A 397 -10.97 2.08 7.01
N TYR A 398 -10.01 2.45 6.16
CA TYR A 398 -8.90 1.57 5.81
C TYR A 398 -7.86 1.44 6.92
N LEU A 399 -7.65 2.46 7.75
CA LEU A 399 -6.90 2.34 9.00
C LEU A 399 -7.57 1.33 9.93
N ALA A 400 -8.89 1.41 10.15
CA ALA A 400 -9.59 0.44 10.99
C ALA A 400 -9.42 -0.99 10.44
N ARG A 401 -9.58 -1.19 9.13
CA ARG A 401 -9.39 -2.48 8.48
C ARG A 401 -7.96 -3.00 8.61
N SER A 402 -6.96 -2.13 8.54
CA SER A 402 -5.56 -2.55 8.61
C SER A 402 -5.18 -3.12 9.97
N LEU A 403 -5.72 -2.56 11.05
CA LEU A 403 -5.52 -3.04 12.41
C LEU A 403 -6.08 -4.46 12.61
N HIS A 404 -6.99 -4.90 11.74
CA HIS A 404 -7.54 -6.27 11.73
C HIS A 404 -6.91 -7.17 10.63
N GLY A 405 -5.91 -6.69 9.90
CA GLY A 405 -5.31 -7.43 8.79
C GLY A 405 -6.23 -7.57 7.56
N CYS A 406 -7.23 -6.69 7.42
CA CYS A 406 -8.30 -6.77 6.42
C CYS A 406 -8.12 -5.82 5.22
N LEU A 407 -6.89 -5.48 4.89
CA LEU A 407 -6.60 -4.58 3.76
C LEU A 407 -6.69 -5.27 2.38
N LEU A 408 -6.46 -6.58 2.32
CA LEU A 408 -6.48 -7.37 1.07
C LEU A 408 -7.82 -8.05 0.80
#